data_AF-A0AAD7ZGQ7-F1
#
_entry.id   AF-A0AAD7ZGQ7-F1
#
_cell.length_a   1.000
_cell.length_b   1.000
_cell.length_c   1.000
_cell.angle_alpha   90.00
_cell.angle_beta   90.00
_cell.angle_gamma   90.00
#
_symmetry.space_group_name_H-M   'P 1'
#
loop_
_entity.id
_entity.type
_entity.pdbx_description
1 polymer ?
#
loop_
_entity_poly.entity_id
_entity_poly.type
_entity_poly.pdbx_seq_one_letter_code
_entity_poly.pdbx_strand_id
1 'polypeptide(L)'
;GLRWPMILGTFGTAAGACIKIASAGRDLFWIYCIGQTVVAVAQVFMLSIPPVIAAVWFGEKEVATACAIGVIGNQFGIICSFLITPLMVHDHPNVEEIGNDLLNVFYIVGGYNVAVFILTLLFFQNRPPLPPSPQQAMQKKYAAENKAGYMNLMKRLLLNKSYVLLVVAYCISVGVLSAGSTLLNQILVQYEYEHAEELGGNLGTVSTAAGIVGSLIFGLILDRTHSYRSLTVSLYVLMLVTMVAITYSLPTKSQIALYLTYGFNG
;
A
#
# COMPACT_ATOMS: atom_id res chain seq x y z
N GLY A 1 -15.37 8.56 -16.19
CA GLY A 1 -14.10 8.77 -16.94
C GLY A 1 -12.95 8.60 -15.98
N LEU A 2 -11.76 8.22 -16.46
CA LEU A 2 -10.62 7.87 -15.60
C LEU A 2 -10.00 9.09 -14.89
N ARG A 3 -10.11 10.29 -15.46
CA ARG A 3 -9.54 11.51 -14.88
C ARG A 3 -10.18 11.95 -13.57
N TRP A 4 -11.49 11.77 -13.41
CA TRP A 4 -12.19 12.22 -12.20
C TRP A 4 -11.75 11.45 -10.94
N PRO A 5 -11.71 10.10 -10.93
CA PRO A 5 -11.14 9.34 -9.82
C PRO A 5 -9.69 9.73 -9.52
N MET A 6 -8.88 9.96 -10.55
CA MET A 6 -7.48 10.34 -10.34
C MET A 6 -7.34 11.74 -9.72
N ILE A 7 -8.06 12.74 -10.24
CA ILE A 7 -8.05 14.10 -9.68
C ILE A 7 -8.55 14.07 -8.24
N LEU A 8 -9.64 13.35 -7.95
CA LEU A 8 -10.17 13.24 -6.59
C LEU A 8 -9.19 12.55 -5.64
N GLY A 9 -8.51 11.49 -6.10
CA GLY A 9 -7.48 10.79 -5.33
C GLY A 9 -6.26 11.66 -5.04
N THR A 10 -5.70 12.35 -6.04
CA THR A 10 -4.51 13.19 -5.85
C THR A 10 -4.84 14.49 -5.12
N PHE A 11 -6.01 15.10 -5.38
CA PHE A 11 -6.49 16.24 -4.61
C PHE A 11 -6.70 15.90 -3.15
N GLY A 12 -7.42 14.82 -2.85
CA GLY A 12 -7.69 14.40 -1.47
C GLY A 12 -6.39 14.06 -0.73
N THR A 13 -5.44 13.42 -1.39
CA THR A 13 -4.13 13.12 -0.80
C THR A 13 -3.33 14.39 -0.52
N ALA A 14 -3.31 15.34 -1.46
CA ALA A 14 -2.64 16.63 -1.28
C ALA A 14 -3.32 17.48 -0.18
N ALA A 15 -4.65 17.58 -0.18
CA ALA A 15 -5.41 18.31 0.83
C ALA A 15 -5.17 17.72 2.23
N GLY A 16 -5.25 16.39 2.36
CA GLY A 16 -4.97 15.70 3.62
C GLY A 16 -3.52 15.88 4.09
N ALA A 17 -2.54 15.90 3.16
CA ALA A 17 -1.15 16.20 3.50
C ALA A 17 -0.96 17.66 3.96
N CYS A 18 -1.58 18.63 3.31
CA CYS A 18 -1.55 20.03 3.74
C CYS A 18 -2.20 20.24 5.11
N ILE A 19 -3.28 19.53 5.43
CA ILE A 19 -3.90 19.56 6.76
C ILE A 19 -2.91 19.07 7.83
N LYS A 20 -2.09 18.05 7.54
CA LYS A 20 -1.07 17.55 8.47
C LYS A 20 0.03 18.57 8.75
N ILE A 21 0.36 19.46 7.81
CA ILE A 21 1.33 20.54 8.05
C ILE A 21 0.84 21.45 9.19
N ALA A 22 -0.48 21.70 9.28
CA ALA A 22 -1.07 22.50 10.35
C ALA A 22 -1.14 21.79 11.72
N SER A 23 -0.70 20.52 11.83
CA SER A 23 -0.70 19.75 13.08
C SER A 23 0.54 19.92 13.96
N ALA A 24 1.36 20.94 13.68
CA ALA A 24 2.64 21.26 14.33
C ALA A 24 2.65 21.40 15.86
N GLY A 25 1.50 21.49 16.51
CA GLY A 25 1.40 21.69 17.97
C GLY A 25 1.10 20.40 18.71
N ARG A 26 1.62 20.27 19.95
CA ARG A 26 1.40 19.08 20.81
C ARG A 26 -0.09 18.76 21.03
N ASP A 27 -0.96 19.78 21.08
CA ASP A 27 -2.41 19.61 21.26
C ASP A 27 -3.20 19.47 19.95
N LEU A 28 -2.52 19.46 18.80
CA LEU A 28 -3.12 19.46 17.47
C LEU A 28 -3.13 18.08 16.80
N PHE A 29 -2.88 17.01 17.57
CA PHE A 29 -2.93 15.64 17.06
C PHE A 29 -4.27 15.30 16.39
N TRP A 30 -5.39 15.86 16.85
CA TRP A 30 -6.69 15.68 16.20
C TRP A 30 -6.71 16.20 14.75
N ILE A 31 -5.95 17.27 14.44
CA ILE A 31 -5.80 17.80 13.07
C ILE A 31 -5.06 16.78 12.21
N TYR A 32 -4.01 16.14 12.76
CA TYR A 32 -3.32 15.05 12.07
C TYR A 32 -4.27 13.89 11.74
N CYS A 33 -5.13 13.48 12.69
CA CYS A 33 -6.13 12.44 12.46
C CYS A 33 -7.12 12.80 11.34
N ILE A 34 -7.56 14.05 11.27
CA ILE A 34 -8.41 14.53 10.18
C ILE A 34 -7.67 14.46 8.85
N GLY A 35 -6.44 14.98 8.80
CA GLY A 35 -5.61 14.92 7.60
C GLY A 35 -5.40 13.49 7.13
N GLN A 36 -5.11 12.55 8.04
CA GLN A 36 -4.98 11.13 7.72
C GLN A 36 -6.27 10.50 7.21
N THR A 37 -7.42 10.86 7.78
CA THR A 37 -8.71 10.34 7.34
C THR A 37 -9.03 10.81 5.91
N VAL A 38 -8.74 12.07 5.59
CA VAL A 38 -8.88 12.60 4.22
C VAL A 38 -7.97 11.85 3.25
N VAL A 39 -6.71 11.59 3.61
CA VAL A 39 -5.79 10.77 2.80
C VAL A 39 -6.33 9.35 2.62
N ALA A 40 -6.82 8.70 3.68
CA ALA A 40 -7.34 7.34 3.62
C ALA A 40 -8.53 7.21 2.66
N VAL A 41 -9.46 8.16 2.68
CA VAL A 41 -10.57 8.22 1.72
C VAL A 41 -10.06 8.41 0.29
N ALA A 42 -9.06 9.26 0.11
CA ALA A 42 -8.45 9.52 -1.20
C ALA A 42 -7.74 8.28 -1.78
N GLN A 43 -7.09 7.48 -0.93
CA GLN A 43 -6.39 6.25 -1.32
C GLN A 43 -7.32 5.19 -1.93
N VAL A 44 -8.60 5.14 -1.54
CA VAL A 44 -9.59 4.23 -2.15
C VAL A 44 -9.69 4.45 -3.66
N PHE A 45 -9.66 5.71 -4.09
CA PHE A 45 -9.68 6.06 -5.50
C PHE A 45 -8.37 5.64 -6.17
N MET A 46 -7.22 5.90 -5.54
CA MET A 46 -5.89 5.61 -6.09
C MET A 46 -5.64 4.11 -6.29
N LEU A 47 -6.01 3.27 -5.33
CA LEU A 47 -5.82 1.81 -5.40
C LEU A 47 -6.60 1.15 -6.55
N SER A 48 -7.68 1.78 -7.00
CA SER A 48 -8.51 1.28 -8.10
C SER A 48 -7.98 1.68 -9.49
N ILE A 49 -6.98 2.56 -9.57
CA ILE A 49 -6.53 3.15 -10.84
C ILE A 49 -5.70 2.18 -11.71
N PRO A 50 -4.69 1.45 -11.19
CA PRO A 50 -3.82 0.62 -12.01
C PRO A 50 -4.57 -0.34 -12.97
N PRO A 51 -5.56 -1.14 -12.51
CA PRO A 51 -6.28 -2.05 -13.40
C PRO A 51 -7.12 -1.29 -14.44
N VAL A 52 -7.66 -0.11 -14.09
CA VAL A 52 -8.48 0.69 -15.01
C VAL A 52 -7.62 1.39 -16.06
N ILE A 53 -6.43 1.89 -15.70
CA ILE A 53 -5.45 2.40 -16.68
C ILE A 53 -5.04 1.27 -17.61
N ALA A 54 -4.62 0.14 -17.06
CA ALA A 54 -4.16 -1.02 -17.81
C ALA A 54 -5.21 -1.44 -18.85
N ALA A 55 -6.47 -1.59 -18.44
CA ALA A 55 -7.56 -1.99 -19.32
C ALA A 55 -7.99 -0.92 -20.34
N VAL A 56 -7.63 0.36 -20.16
CA VAL A 56 -8.04 1.45 -21.07
C VAL A 56 -6.95 1.84 -22.05
N TRP A 57 -5.67 1.72 -21.65
CA TRP A 57 -4.52 2.21 -22.42
C TRP A 57 -3.70 1.09 -23.05
N PHE A 58 -3.77 -0.16 -22.55
CA PHE A 58 -2.93 -1.27 -23.00
C PHE A 58 -3.76 -2.39 -23.64
N GLY A 59 -3.14 -3.14 -24.54
CA GLY A 59 -3.74 -4.31 -25.19
C GLY A 59 -3.84 -5.50 -24.23
N GLU A 60 -4.71 -6.47 -24.53
CA GLU A 60 -5.04 -7.61 -23.64
C GLU A 60 -3.82 -8.37 -23.10
N LYS A 61 -2.78 -8.53 -23.92
CA LYS A 61 -1.53 -9.22 -23.54
C LYS A 61 -0.66 -8.42 -22.56
N GLU A 62 -0.83 -7.10 -22.51
CA GLU A 62 0.01 -6.18 -21.73
C GLU A 62 -0.73 -5.65 -20.49
N VAL A 63 -2.06 -5.83 -20.39
CA VAL A 63 -2.86 -5.35 -19.24
C VAL A 63 -2.32 -5.89 -17.91
N ALA A 64 -1.98 -7.18 -17.83
CA ALA A 64 -1.48 -7.78 -16.60
C ALA A 64 -0.15 -7.14 -16.17
N THR A 65 0.78 -6.96 -17.10
CA THR A 65 2.08 -6.32 -16.85
C THR A 65 1.94 -4.85 -16.47
N ALA A 66 1.10 -4.09 -17.19
CA ALA A 66 0.85 -2.68 -16.88
C ALA A 66 0.21 -2.49 -15.49
N CYS A 67 -0.72 -3.38 -15.11
CA CYS A 67 -1.32 -3.39 -13.78
C CYS A 67 -0.26 -3.72 -12.71
N ALA A 68 0.59 -4.72 -12.94
CA ALA A 68 1.65 -5.12 -12.01
C ALA A 68 2.64 -3.97 -11.76
N ILE A 69 3.08 -3.26 -12.81
CA ILE A 69 3.97 -2.09 -12.68
C ILE A 69 3.33 -1.01 -11.80
N GLY A 70 2.04 -0.74 -11.98
CA GLY A 70 1.31 0.22 -11.14
C GLY A 70 1.24 -0.19 -9.67
N VAL A 71 1.05 -1.47 -9.37
CA VAL A 71 1.04 -2.01 -8.00
C VAL A 71 2.43 -1.99 -7.38
N ILE A 72 3.48 -2.32 -8.13
CA ILE A 72 4.88 -2.25 -7.67
C ILE A 72 5.25 -0.81 -7.29
N GLY A 73 4.73 0.19 -8.01
CA GLY A 73 4.92 1.61 -7.65
C GLY A 73 4.43 1.95 -6.24
N ASN A 74 3.33 1.34 -5.79
CA ASN A 74 2.86 1.50 -4.40
C ASN A 74 3.86 0.90 -3.39
N GLN A 75 4.31 -0.33 -3.65
CA GLN A 75 5.28 -1.00 -2.78
C GLN A 75 6.62 -0.25 -2.71
N PHE A 76 7.05 0.34 -3.83
CA PHE A 76 8.24 1.19 -3.87
C PHE A 76 8.09 2.43 -2.98
N GLY A 77 6.93 3.09 -3.00
CA GLY A 77 6.64 4.21 -2.09
C GLY A 77 6.73 3.83 -0.61
N ILE A 78 6.25 2.62 -0.26
CA ILE A 78 6.36 2.07 1.10
C ILE A 78 7.83 1.88 1.51
N ILE A 79 8.65 1.28 0.64
CA ILE A 79 10.10 1.11 0.88
C ILE A 79 10.78 2.47 1.10
N CYS A 80 10.52 3.44 0.22
CA CYS A 80 11.06 4.79 0.39
C CYS A 80 10.62 5.40 1.73
N SER A 81 9.37 5.19 2.16
CA SER A 81 8.89 5.72 3.45
C SER A 81 9.60 5.09 4.65
N PHE A 82 9.88 3.78 4.62
CA PHE A 82 10.60 3.09 5.69
C PHE A 82 12.07 3.51 5.79
N LEU A 83 12.68 3.93 4.68
CA LEU A 83 14.07 4.42 4.66
C LEU A 83 14.16 5.92 4.99
N ILE A 84 13.31 6.75 4.40
CA ILE A 84 13.39 8.21 4.54
C ILE A 84 12.95 8.65 5.94
N THR A 85 11.92 8.03 6.52
CA THR A 85 11.35 8.50 7.80
C THR A 85 12.38 8.43 8.95
N PRO A 86 13.08 7.30 9.18
CA PRO A 86 14.11 7.22 10.24
C PRO A 86 15.38 8.03 9.94
N LEU A 87 15.66 8.36 8.67
CA LEU A 87 16.78 9.23 8.30
C LEU A 87 16.47 10.72 8.52
N MET A 88 15.20 11.09 8.60
CA MET A 88 14.74 12.47 8.74
C MET A 88 14.25 12.81 10.14
N VAL A 89 13.76 11.81 10.88
CA VAL A 89 13.29 11.96 12.26
C VAL A 89 14.23 11.16 13.14
N HIS A 90 15.01 11.87 13.95
CA HIS A 90 15.91 11.25 14.92
C HIS A 90 15.32 11.37 16.32
N ASP A 91 15.67 10.42 17.19
CA ASP A 91 15.42 10.54 18.62
C ASP A 91 16.26 11.68 19.23
N HIS A 92 15.61 12.80 19.52
CA HIS A 92 16.20 13.94 20.22
C HIS A 92 15.79 13.97 21.70
N PRO A 93 16.68 14.38 22.63
CA PRO A 93 16.30 14.57 24.04
C PRO A 93 15.32 15.74 24.23
N ASN A 94 15.24 16.66 23.26
CA ASN A 94 14.29 17.77 23.27
C ASN A 94 13.10 17.49 22.35
N VAL A 95 11.89 17.46 22.91
CA VAL A 95 10.64 17.16 22.20
C VAL A 95 10.32 18.21 21.12
N GLU A 96 10.82 19.44 21.25
CA GLU A 96 10.65 20.48 20.22
C GLU A 96 11.45 20.19 18.95
N GLU A 97 12.61 19.56 19.06
CA GLU A 97 13.44 19.16 17.91
C GLU A 97 12.77 18.02 17.13
N ILE A 98 12.20 17.02 17.84
CA ILE A 98 11.38 15.96 17.24
C ILE A 98 10.19 16.56 16.47
N GLY A 99 9.54 17.57 17.05
CA GLY A 99 8.43 18.28 16.40
C GLY A 99 8.85 18.98 15.10
N ASN A 100 10.03 19.61 15.08
CA ASN A 100 10.58 20.27 13.90
C ASN A 100 10.97 19.27 12.81
N ASP A 101 11.57 18.13 13.17
CA ASP A 101 11.90 17.06 12.22
C ASP A 101 10.64 16.46 11.59
N LEU A 102 9.62 16.19 12.40
CA LEU A 102 8.33 15.70 11.92
C LEU A 102 7.65 16.72 10.98
N LEU A 103 7.76 18.01 11.30
CA LEU A 103 7.24 19.07 10.43
C LEU A 103 7.98 19.15 9.10
N ASN A 104 9.31 18.99 9.11
CA ASN A 104 10.10 18.93 7.88
C ASN A 104 9.62 17.77 6.98
N VAL A 105 9.35 16.60 7.55
CA VAL A 105 8.76 15.47 6.81
C VAL A 105 7.39 15.85 6.24
N PHE A 106 6.51 16.48 7.02
CA PHE A 106 5.18 16.90 6.54
C PHE A 106 5.26 17.95 5.43
N TYR A 107 6.19 18.90 5.49
CA TYR A 107 6.40 19.88 4.42
C TYR A 107 6.86 19.22 3.12
N ILE A 108 7.82 18.30 3.19
CA ILE A 108 8.33 17.59 2.00
C ILE A 108 7.23 16.72 1.39
N VAL A 109 6.54 15.92 2.20
CA VAL A 109 5.45 15.05 1.76
C VAL A 109 4.28 15.87 1.22
N GLY A 110 3.95 16.99 1.86
CA GLY A 110 2.93 17.93 1.38
C GLY A 110 3.31 18.53 0.02
N GLY A 111 4.52 19.06 -0.10
CA GLY A 111 5.05 19.63 -1.34
C GLY A 111 5.05 18.61 -2.48
N TYR A 112 5.50 17.38 -2.21
CA TYR A 112 5.48 16.29 -3.18
C TYR A 112 4.06 15.95 -3.66
N ASN A 113 3.10 15.80 -2.74
CA ASN A 113 1.71 15.49 -3.10
C ASN A 113 1.04 16.62 -3.89
N VAL A 114 1.32 17.88 -3.54
CA VAL A 114 0.84 19.05 -4.29
C VAL A 114 1.44 19.07 -5.69
N ALA A 115 2.73 18.79 -5.84
CA ALA A 115 3.38 18.70 -7.15
C ALA A 115 2.74 17.58 -8.00
N VAL A 116 2.53 16.39 -7.44
CA VAL A 116 1.84 15.28 -8.13
C VAL A 116 0.41 15.65 -8.53
N PHE A 117 -0.31 16.37 -7.68
CA PHE A 117 -1.64 16.88 -8.00
C PHE A 117 -1.61 17.85 -9.19
N ILE A 118 -0.69 18.81 -9.20
CA ILE A 118 -0.52 19.76 -10.31
C ILE A 118 -0.15 19.02 -11.60
N LEU A 119 0.79 18.08 -11.54
CA LEU A 119 1.17 17.26 -12.69
C LEU A 119 -0.02 16.45 -13.21
N THR A 120 -0.85 15.92 -12.32
CA THR A 120 -2.08 15.22 -12.69
C THR A 120 -3.05 16.16 -13.43
N LEU A 121 -3.20 17.40 -12.99
CA LEU A 121 -4.08 18.37 -13.66
C LEU A 121 -3.60 18.74 -15.06
N LEU A 122 -2.27 18.91 -15.23
CA LEU A 122 -1.65 19.34 -16.48
C LEU A 122 -1.52 18.20 -17.50
N PHE A 123 -1.03 17.05 -17.07
CA PHE A 123 -0.62 15.96 -17.97
C PHE A 123 -1.62 14.81 -18.05
N PHE A 124 -2.53 14.65 -17.08
CA PHE A 124 -3.39 13.46 -17.08
C PHE A 124 -4.52 13.55 -18.11
N GLN A 125 -4.36 12.77 -19.17
CA GLN A 125 -5.33 12.65 -20.24
C GLN A 125 -6.43 11.65 -19.87
N ASN A 126 -7.68 12.03 -20.18
CA ASN A 126 -8.86 11.27 -19.80
C ASN A 126 -8.95 9.89 -20.47
N ARG A 127 -8.42 9.78 -21.70
CA ARG A 127 -8.41 8.61 -22.58
C ARG A 127 -7.28 8.76 -23.61
N PRO A 128 -6.72 7.67 -24.16
CA PRO A 128 -5.89 7.77 -25.34
C PRO A 128 -6.71 8.35 -26.51
N PRO A 129 -6.10 9.15 -27.40
CA PRO A 129 -6.78 9.70 -28.58
C PRO A 129 -7.29 8.63 -29.55
N LEU A 130 -6.77 7.39 -29.47
CA LEU A 130 -7.19 6.23 -30.25
C LEU A 130 -7.57 5.07 -29.31
N PRO A 131 -8.74 4.43 -29.48
CA PRO A 131 -9.14 3.30 -28.64
C PRO A 131 -8.29 2.06 -28.98
N PRO A 132 -7.67 1.37 -27.99
CA PRO A 132 -6.76 0.25 -28.25
C PRO A 132 -7.46 -1.04 -28.71
N SER A 133 -8.79 -1.17 -28.63
CA SER A 133 -9.50 -2.37 -29.06
C SER A 133 -11.00 -2.12 -29.37
N PRO A 134 -11.52 -2.56 -30.55
CA PRO A 134 -12.95 -2.57 -30.87
C PRO A 134 -13.80 -3.44 -29.93
N GLN A 135 -13.24 -4.49 -29.33
CA GLN A 135 -13.95 -5.43 -28.46
C GLN A 135 -14.18 -4.85 -27.06
N GLN A 136 -13.22 -4.07 -26.53
CA GLN A 136 -13.36 -3.39 -25.24
C GLN A 136 -14.39 -2.25 -25.28
N ALA A 137 -14.56 -1.59 -26.43
CA ALA A 137 -15.64 -0.60 -26.64
C ALA A 137 -17.03 -1.26 -26.59
N MET A 138 -17.14 -2.50 -27.05
CA MET A 138 -18.37 -3.29 -27.06
C MET A 138 -18.74 -3.79 -25.65
N GLN A 139 -17.76 -4.31 -24.89
CA GLN A 139 -17.96 -4.72 -23.49
C GLN A 139 -18.35 -3.54 -22.57
N LYS A 140 -17.78 -2.35 -22.80
CA LYS A 140 -18.15 -1.13 -22.06
C LYS A 140 -19.55 -0.63 -22.40
N LYS A 141 -20.02 -0.80 -23.64
CA LYS A 141 -21.42 -0.51 -24.03
C LYS A 141 -22.40 -1.44 -23.32
N TYR A 142 -22.13 -2.74 -23.32
CA TYR A 142 -22.93 -3.75 -22.59
C TYR A 142 -22.95 -3.51 -21.06
N ALA A 143 -21.84 -3.09 -20.46
CA ALA A 143 -21.76 -2.77 -19.03
C ALA A 143 -22.45 -1.44 -18.66
N ALA A 144 -22.47 -0.45 -19.58
CA ALA A 144 -23.13 0.84 -19.37
C ALA A 144 -24.66 0.74 -19.46
N GLU A 145 -25.18 -0.16 -20.30
CA GLU A 145 -26.62 -0.46 -20.40
C GLU A 145 -27.15 -1.21 -19.16
N ASN A 146 -26.29 -1.93 -18.43
CA ASN A 146 -26.62 -2.69 -17.22
C ASN A 146 -26.22 -1.99 -15.90
N LYS A 147 -26.44 -0.67 -15.77
CA LYS A 147 -26.22 0.05 -14.48
C LYS A 147 -27.06 -0.49 -13.31
N ALA A 148 -28.21 -1.11 -13.60
CA ALA A 148 -29.03 -1.83 -12.61
C ALA A 148 -28.31 -3.06 -11.99
N GLY A 149 -27.16 -3.45 -12.54
CA GLY A 149 -26.40 -4.63 -12.14
C GLY A 149 -25.32 -4.41 -11.07
N TYR A 150 -24.73 -3.22 -10.90
CA TYR A 150 -23.55 -3.07 -10.01
C TYR A 150 -23.87 -3.33 -8.53
N MET A 151 -24.96 -2.73 -8.02
CA MET A 151 -25.39 -2.96 -6.64
C MET A 151 -25.83 -4.41 -6.42
N ASN A 152 -26.46 -5.02 -7.44
CA ASN A 152 -26.85 -6.43 -7.41
C ASN A 152 -25.65 -7.39 -7.48
N LEU A 153 -24.61 -7.04 -8.23
CA LEU A 153 -23.32 -7.75 -8.28
C LEU A 153 -22.60 -7.66 -6.94
N MET A 154 -22.52 -6.46 -6.33
CA MET A 154 -21.97 -6.29 -4.98
C MET A 154 -22.75 -7.13 -3.96
N LYS A 155 -24.09 -7.05 -3.96
CA LYS A 155 -24.93 -7.89 -3.09
C LYS A 155 -24.66 -9.38 -3.32
N ARG A 156 -24.56 -9.84 -4.57
CA ARG A 156 -24.30 -11.24 -4.90
C ARG A 156 -22.91 -11.70 -4.45
N LEU A 157 -21.90 -10.84 -4.54
CA LEU A 157 -20.55 -11.10 -4.01
C LEU A 157 -20.58 -11.20 -2.49
N LEU A 158 -21.21 -10.24 -1.80
CA LEU A 158 -21.32 -10.22 -0.34
C LEU A 158 -22.18 -11.36 0.23
N LEU A 159 -23.12 -11.91 -0.53
CA LEU A 159 -23.90 -13.10 -0.14
C LEU A 159 -23.16 -14.41 -0.41
N ASN A 160 -22.07 -14.39 -1.19
CA ASN A 160 -21.28 -15.59 -1.47
C ASN A 160 -20.34 -15.90 -0.30
N LYS A 161 -20.63 -16.97 0.44
CA LYS A 161 -19.84 -17.40 1.60
C LYS A 161 -18.35 -17.58 1.29
N SER A 162 -18.01 -18.12 0.12
CA SER A 162 -16.61 -18.33 -0.27
C SER A 162 -15.89 -17.00 -0.50
N TYR A 163 -16.58 -16.01 -1.07
CA TYR A 163 -16.02 -14.67 -1.26
C TYR A 163 -15.86 -13.94 0.08
N VAL A 164 -16.87 -13.99 0.95
CA VAL A 164 -16.79 -13.37 2.28
C VAL A 164 -15.66 -13.98 3.10
N LEU A 165 -15.52 -15.31 3.11
CA LEU A 165 -14.42 -15.98 3.81
C LEU A 165 -13.05 -15.55 3.28
N LEU A 166 -12.93 -15.38 1.95
CA LEU A 166 -11.71 -14.89 1.32
C LEU A 166 -11.39 -13.44 1.72
N VAL A 167 -12.40 -12.57 1.73
CA VAL A 167 -12.24 -11.15 2.15
C VAL A 167 -11.82 -11.07 3.62
N VAL A 168 -12.45 -11.84 4.50
CA VAL A 168 -12.09 -11.88 5.93
C VAL A 168 -10.66 -12.36 6.11
N ALA A 169 -10.26 -13.44 5.42
CA ALA A 169 -8.88 -13.93 5.48
C ALA A 169 -7.88 -12.87 4.98
N TYR A 170 -8.18 -12.20 3.88
CA TYR A 170 -7.36 -11.12 3.35
C TYR A 170 -7.24 -9.94 4.33
N CYS A 171 -8.35 -9.50 4.94
CA CYS A 171 -8.36 -8.43 5.93
C CYS A 171 -7.54 -8.80 7.18
N ILE A 172 -7.61 -10.04 7.65
CA ILE A 172 -6.78 -10.52 8.77
C ILE A 172 -5.31 -10.44 8.39
N SER A 173 -4.92 -10.94 7.22
CA SER A 173 -3.53 -10.93 6.79
C SER A 173 -2.97 -9.52 6.60
N VAL A 174 -3.72 -8.63 5.93
CA VAL A 174 -3.30 -7.22 5.79
C VAL A 174 -3.24 -6.53 7.15
N GLY A 175 -4.17 -6.82 8.06
CA GLY A 175 -4.19 -6.27 9.41
C GLY A 175 -2.96 -6.71 10.23
N VAL A 176 -2.60 -8.00 10.17
CA VAL A 176 -1.42 -8.54 10.85
C VAL A 176 -0.13 -7.94 10.28
N LEU A 177 0.00 -7.83 8.96
CA LEU A 177 1.15 -7.19 8.33
C LEU A 177 1.26 -5.72 8.75
N SER A 178 0.16 -4.98 8.71
CA SER A 178 0.13 -3.55 9.08
C SER A 178 0.46 -3.34 10.57
N ALA A 179 -0.07 -4.19 11.45
CA ALA A 179 0.25 -4.16 12.87
C ALA A 179 1.73 -4.50 13.11
N GLY A 180 2.25 -5.53 12.44
CA GLY A 180 3.65 -5.92 12.50
C GLY A 180 4.59 -4.78 12.11
N SER A 181 4.31 -4.10 10.99
CA SER A 181 5.10 -2.94 10.55
C SER A 181 4.99 -1.74 11.50
N THR A 182 3.82 -1.51 12.12
CA THR A 182 3.61 -0.37 13.02
C THR A 182 4.28 -0.58 14.38
N LEU A 183 4.20 -1.79 14.91
CA LEU A 183 4.73 -2.15 16.22
C LEU A 183 6.21 -2.53 16.17
N LEU A 184 6.80 -2.70 14.99
CA LEU A 184 8.18 -3.11 14.79
C LEU A 184 9.16 -2.26 15.62
N ASN A 185 9.10 -0.94 15.47
CA ASN A 185 9.99 -0.03 16.20
C ASN A 185 9.79 -0.16 17.72
N GLN A 186 8.55 -0.25 18.20
CA GLN A 186 8.24 -0.39 19.62
C GLN A 186 8.79 -1.70 20.21
N ILE A 187 8.66 -2.80 19.46
CA ILE A 187 9.21 -4.11 19.85
C ILE A 187 10.74 -4.02 19.93
N LEU A 188 11.41 -3.44 18.94
CA LEU A 188 12.88 -3.34 18.92
C LEU A 188 13.42 -2.49 20.08
N VAL A 189 12.74 -1.38 20.41
CA VAL A 189 13.08 -0.54 21.57
C VAL A 189 12.91 -1.32 22.88
N GLN A 190 11.81 -2.08 23.02
CA GLN A 190 11.55 -2.88 24.23
C GLN A 190 12.61 -3.98 24.47
N TYR A 191 13.19 -4.53 23.42
CA TYR A 191 14.27 -5.53 23.51
C TYR A 191 15.68 -4.92 23.62
N GLU A 192 15.79 -3.59 23.76
CA GLU A 192 17.04 -2.85 23.90
C GLU A 192 18.03 -3.09 22.75
N TYR A 193 17.55 -3.05 21.51
CA TYR A 193 18.44 -3.03 20.35
C TYR A 193 19.06 -1.63 20.18
N GLU A 194 20.37 -1.56 19.95
CA GLU A 194 21.02 -0.32 19.52
C GLU A 194 20.47 0.10 18.15
N HIS A 195 20.22 1.42 17.98
CA HIS A 195 19.68 1.99 16.74
C HIS A 195 18.35 1.36 16.27
N ALA A 196 17.42 1.13 17.21
CA ALA A 196 16.14 0.48 16.95
C ALA A 196 15.32 1.13 15.83
N GLU A 197 15.38 2.45 15.66
CA GLU A 197 14.67 3.18 14.60
C GLU A 197 15.20 2.82 13.20
N GLU A 198 16.53 2.83 13.03
CA GLU A 198 17.19 2.48 11.76
C GLU A 198 17.01 0.98 11.45
N LEU A 199 17.17 0.13 12.47
CA LEU A 199 16.95 -1.31 12.34
C LEU A 199 15.49 -1.62 11.94
N GLY A 200 14.52 -0.93 12.53
CA GLY A 200 13.11 -1.09 12.19
C GLY A 200 12.79 -0.65 10.76
N GLY A 201 13.34 0.48 10.33
CA GLY A 201 13.25 0.93 8.92
C GLY A 201 13.86 -0.07 7.93
N ASN A 202 15.04 -0.60 8.26
CA ASN A 202 15.73 -1.59 7.43
C ASN A 202 14.97 -2.93 7.38
N LEU A 203 14.46 -3.42 8.50
CA LEU A 203 13.65 -4.64 8.55
C LEU A 203 12.33 -4.49 7.77
N GLY A 204 11.65 -3.35 7.91
CA GLY A 204 10.44 -3.04 7.12
C GLY A 204 10.73 -2.98 5.62
N THR A 205 11.89 -2.44 5.24
CA THR A 205 12.36 -2.39 3.86
C THR A 205 12.66 -3.78 3.31
N VAL A 206 13.42 -4.60 4.04
CA VAL A 206 13.75 -5.98 3.63
C VAL A 206 12.50 -6.82 3.48
N SER A 207 11.56 -6.73 4.41
CA SER A 207 10.28 -7.43 4.32
C SER A 207 9.49 -6.98 3.09
N THR A 208 9.31 -5.67 2.88
CA THR A 208 8.55 -5.19 1.72
C THR A 208 9.22 -5.57 0.38
N ALA A 209 10.55 -5.52 0.31
CA ALA A 209 11.31 -5.90 -0.89
C ALA A 209 11.22 -7.41 -1.16
N ALA A 210 11.34 -8.24 -0.13
CA ALA A 210 11.14 -9.68 -0.24
C ALA A 210 9.73 -10.02 -0.72
N GLY A 211 8.70 -9.30 -0.24
CA GLY A 211 7.32 -9.47 -0.69
C GLY A 211 7.09 -9.12 -2.16
N ILE A 212 7.78 -8.11 -2.69
CA ILE A 212 7.76 -7.84 -4.14
C ILE A 212 8.31 -9.04 -4.91
N VAL A 213 9.47 -9.56 -4.53
CA VAL A 213 10.10 -10.72 -5.18
C VAL A 213 9.24 -11.98 -5.03
N GLY A 214 8.72 -12.23 -3.84
CA GLY A 214 7.82 -13.34 -3.53
C GLY A 214 6.55 -13.28 -4.38
N SER A 215 5.92 -12.10 -4.51
CA SER A 215 4.72 -11.93 -5.33
C SER A 215 4.95 -12.25 -6.81
N LEU A 216 6.13 -11.93 -7.35
CA LEU A 216 6.50 -12.28 -8.72
C LEU A 216 6.70 -13.79 -8.90
N ILE A 217 7.42 -14.43 -7.98
CA ILE A 217 7.68 -15.88 -8.01
C ILE A 217 6.37 -16.66 -7.87
N PHE A 218 5.57 -16.34 -6.84
CA PHE A 218 4.29 -17.00 -6.61
C PHE A 218 3.27 -16.69 -7.70
N GLY A 219 3.32 -15.49 -8.32
CA GLY A 219 2.54 -15.16 -9.50
C GLY A 219 2.84 -16.10 -10.67
N LEU A 220 4.12 -16.31 -11.00
CA LEU A 220 4.53 -17.23 -12.07
C LEU A 220 4.16 -18.69 -11.78
N ILE A 221 4.29 -19.12 -10.52
CA ILE A 221 3.88 -20.48 -10.10
C ILE A 221 2.37 -20.63 -10.24
N LEU A 222 1.60 -19.62 -9.86
CA LEU A 222 0.14 -19.63 -9.94
C LEU A 222 -0.35 -19.66 -11.39
N ASP A 223 0.28 -18.89 -12.26
CA ASP A 223 -0.01 -18.88 -13.71
C ASP A 223 0.21 -20.25 -14.35
N ARG A 224 1.17 -21.04 -13.87
CA ARG A 224 1.43 -22.40 -14.38
C ARG A 224 0.58 -23.49 -13.74
N THR A 225 0.31 -23.39 -12.44
CA THR A 225 -0.34 -24.47 -11.67
C THR A 225 -1.86 -24.32 -11.61
N HIS A 226 -2.39 -23.12 -11.83
CA HIS A 226 -3.81 -22.74 -11.68
C HIS A 226 -4.46 -23.19 -10.35
N SER A 227 -3.64 -23.52 -9.34
CA SER A 227 -4.06 -24.17 -8.10
C SER A 227 -4.22 -23.14 -6.98
N TYR A 228 -5.11 -22.18 -7.19
CA TYR A 228 -5.34 -21.02 -6.32
C TYR A 228 -5.58 -21.40 -4.86
N ARG A 229 -6.45 -22.38 -4.61
CA ARG A 229 -6.83 -22.78 -3.23
C ARG A 229 -5.65 -23.35 -2.45
N SER A 230 -4.85 -24.23 -3.08
CA SER A 230 -3.72 -24.88 -2.42
C SER A 230 -2.63 -23.84 -2.10
N LEU A 231 -2.31 -22.98 -3.07
CA LEU A 231 -1.31 -21.95 -2.90
C LEU A 231 -1.68 -20.95 -1.80
N THR A 232 -2.93 -20.48 -1.77
CA THR A 232 -3.40 -19.57 -0.71
C THR A 232 -3.30 -20.19 0.67
N VAL A 233 -3.67 -21.46 0.84
CA VAL A 233 -3.56 -22.14 2.14
C VAL A 233 -2.09 -22.28 2.55
N SER A 234 -1.20 -22.67 1.63
CA SER A 234 0.24 -22.77 1.90
C SER A 234 0.86 -21.44 2.31
N LEU A 235 0.47 -20.33 1.67
CA LEU A 235 0.94 -18.99 2.03
C LEU A 235 0.49 -18.57 3.43
N TYR A 236 -0.76 -18.88 3.82
CA TYR A 236 -1.23 -18.59 5.18
C TYR A 236 -0.52 -19.43 6.24
N VAL A 237 -0.25 -20.71 5.97
CA VAL A 237 0.55 -21.56 6.87
C VAL A 237 1.97 -21.01 7.01
N LEU A 238 2.59 -20.61 5.89
CA LEU A 238 3.91 -20.01 5.90
C LEU A 238 3.94 -18.71 6.73
N MET A 239 2.95 -17.83 6.55
CA MET A 239 2.81 -16.59 7.33
C MET A 239 2.68 -16.85 8.84
N LEU A 240 1.97 -17.92 9.23
CA LEU A 240 1.88 -18.32 10.64
C LEU A 240 3.24 -18.78 11.17
N VAL A 241 3.95 -19.61 10.41
CA VAL A 241 5.27 -20.13 10.79
C VAL A 241 6.29 -19.00 10.92
N THR A 242 6.31 -18.05 9.98
CA THR A 242 7.22 -16.91 10.02
C THR A 242 6.93 -15.99 11.19
N MET A 243 5.66 -15.77 11.56
CA MET A 243 5.30 -15.01 12.76
C MET A 243 5.78 -15.67 14.06
N VAL A 244 5.65 -17.00 14.16
CA VAL A 244 6.20 -17.75 15.30
C VAL A 244 7.73 -17.63 15.33
N ALA A 245 8.39 -17.74 14.17
CA ALA A 245 9.84 -17.60 14.06
C ALA A 245 10.31 -16.20 14.45
N ILE A 246 9.61 -15.12 14.07
CA ILE A 246 9.89 -13.74 14.51
C ILE A 246 9.82 -13.66 16.04
N THR A 247 8.75 -14.21 16.63
CA THR A 247 8.56 -14.20 18.09
C THR A 247 9.72 -14.86 18.85
N TYR A 248 10.24 -15.99 18.35
CA TYR A 248 11.40 -16.65 18.95
C TYR A 248 12.75 -15.99 18.59
N SER A 249 12.83 -15.26 17.49
CA SER A 249 14.04 -14.56 17.06
C SER A 249 14.34 -13.33 17.91
N LEU A 250 13.31 -12.58 18.33
CA LEU A 250 13.42 -11.39 19.18
C LEU A 250 14.28 -11.56 20.44
N PRO A 251 14.09 -12.59 21.30
CA PRO A 251 14.91 -12.78 22.49
C PRO A 251 16.36 -13.17 22.20
N THR A 252 16.70 -13.62 20.99
CA THR A 252 18.09 -14.03 20.66
C THR A 252 19.04 -12.85 20.45
N LYS A 253 18.53 -11.62 20.36
CA LYS A 253 19.29 -10.39 20.03
C LYS A 253 20.11 -10.48 18.72
N SER A 254 19.91 -11.51 17.89
CA SER A 254 20.65 -11.70 16.64
C SER A 254 20.02 -10.89 15.51
N GLN A 255 20.75 -9.91 14.98
CA GLN A 255 20.31 -9.11 13.85
C GLN A 255 20.08 -9.97 12.59
N ILE A 256 20.96 -10.95 12.33
CA ILE A 256 20.86 -11.83 11.15
C ILE A 256 19.58 -12.68 11.22
N ALA A 257 19.25 -13.20 12.40
CA ALA A 257 18.05 -14.00 12.58
C ALA A 257 16.78 -13.16 12.35
N LEU A 258 16.77 -11.89 12.76
CA LEU A 258 15.67 -10.96 12.49
C LEU A 258 15.55 -10.64 10.99
N TYR A 259 16.65 -10.34 10.31
CA TYR A 259 16.61 -10.06 8.87
C TYR A 259 16.08 -11.24 8.06
N LEU A 260 16.47 -12.47 8.42
CA LEU A 260 15.96 -13.67 7.78
C LEU A 260 14.46 -13.86 8.04
N THR A 261 14.01 -13.77 9.29
CA THR A 261 12.59 -14.02 9.62
C THR A 261 11.66 -12.94 9.05
N TYR A 262 12.06 -11.67 9.07
CA TYR A 262 11.30 -10.58 8.43
C TYR A 262 11.35 -10.66 6.91
N GLY A 263 12.46 -11.10 6.32
CA GLY A 263 12.56 -11.34 4.88
C GLY A 263 11.62 -12.46 4.41
N PHE A 264 11.50 -13.56 5.15
CA PHE A 264 10.56 -14.64 4.80
C PHE A 264 9.08 -14.28 5.04
N ASN A 265 8.80 -13.31 5.91
CA ASN A 265 7.44 -12.87 6.21
C ASN A 265 6.88 -11.88 5.19
N GLY A 266 7.76 -11.16 4.49
CA GLY A 266 7.38 -10.23 3.41
C GLY A 266 6.88 -10.94 2.17
#